data_AF-A0A8T2QZY5-F1
#
_entry.id   AF-A0A8T2QZY5-F1
#
_cell.length_a   1.000
_cell.length_b   1.000
_cell.length_c   1.000
_cell.angle_alpha   90.00
_cell.angle_beta   90.00
_cell.angle_gamma   90.00
#
_symmetry.space_group_name_H-M   'P 1'
#
loop_
_entity.id
_entity.type
_entity.pdbx_description
1 polymer ?
#
loop_
_entity_poly.entity_id
_entity_poly.type
_entity_poly.pdbx_seq_one_letter_code
_entity_poly.pdbx_strand_id
1 'polypeptide(L)'
;MDWLTFPSHLRVSLLLHGISSTGCLDLFPYLAGYPDVGQAAFGGLGRVLVSLFLYCKLYAVAVEFLIMEGDNLTRLFPLRSLNLGIFELSSEKRFVIFSAAIMLPTVWLRDLSLLSYISAGGLLACVAVIVAVACAGTFEVGFSNHGRLVNFHGLPIAVGIYGFCFCGQAVFPNIYASMRNKSRFSHVLVACFLICALLCGSIAVLGFLMFGDDSESQVTLNLTRGRLTRNIAIVATLVNPFPKYALAVTPLAAALEELLPTELKSRIFLMWGTLIRTLIVLSTVIIALVLPFFGYLMALVGASLSITVGITNHMLER
;
A
#
# COMPACT_ATOMS: atom_id res chain seq x y z
N MET A 1 -10.65 29.95 14.11
CA MET A 1 -11.98 29.31 14.18
C MET A 1 -11.79 28.03 14.97
N ASP A 2 -12.34 28.00 16.18
CA ASP A 2 -12.09 26.94 17.15
C ASP A 2 -12.68 25.60 16.69
N TRP A 3 -11.83 24.58 16.55
CA TRP A 3 -12.20 23.23 16.09
C TRP A 3 -13.28 22.55 16.94
N LEU A 4 -13.48 23.04 18.17
CA LEU A 4 -14.53 22.60 19.10
C LEU A 4 -15.96 22.92 18.63
N THR A 5 -16.15 23.81 17.65
CA THR A 5 -17.48 24.17 17.14
C THR A 5 -18.00 23.24 16.05
N PHE A 6 -17.18 22.33 15.51
CA PHE A 6 -17.64 21.39 14.49
C PHE A 6 -18.43 20.21 15.11
N PRO A 7 -19.48 19.70 14.44
CA PRO A 7 -20.16 18.47 14.87
C PRO A 7 -19.18 17.30 14.98
N SER A 8 -19.38 16.40 15.95
CA SER A 8 -18.57 15.19 16.19
C SER A 8 -18.31 14.39 14.89
N HIS A 9 -19.34 14.23 14.05
CA HIS A 9 -19.29 13.63 12.70
C HIS A 9 -18.29 14.27 11.75
N LEU A 10 -18.28 15.60 11.71
CA LEU A 10 -17.41 16.35 10.82
C LEU A 10 -15.96 16.27 11.30
N ARG A 11 -15.74 16.25 12.61
CA ARG A 11 -14.39 16.11 13.19
C ARG A 11 -13.73 14.81 12.77
N VAL A 12 -14.47 13.69 12.77
CA VAL A 12 -13.88 12.39 12.43
C VAL A 12 -13.79 12.15 10.92
N SER A 13 -14.76 12.61 10.14
CA SER A 13 -14.63 12.60 8.67
C SER A 13 -13.46 13.48 8.18
N LEU A 14 -13.20 14.62 8.84
CA LEU A 14 -12.05 15.50 8.58
C LEU A 14 -10.72 14.98 9.15
N LEU A 15 -10.74 14.19 10.23
CA LEU A 15 -9.59 13.44 10.77
C LEU A 15 -9.18 12.29 9.85
N LEU A 16 -10.15 11.62 9.23
CA LEU A 16 -9.94 10.51 8.30
C LEU A 16 -9.53 10.99 6.90
N HIS A 17 -10.05 12.12 6.41
CA HIS A 17 -9.61 12.70 5.12
C HIS A 17 -8.33 13.55 5.20
N GLY A 18 -7.66 13.62 6.37
CA GLY A 18 -6.38 14.32 6.53
C GLY A 18 -6.46 15.85 6.54
N ILE A 19 -7.63 16.44 6.27
CA ILE A 19 -7.80 17.90 6.12
C ILE A 19 -7.81 18.62 7.48
N SER A 20 -8.19 17.94 8.57
CA SER A 20 -8.14 18.50 9.93
C SER A 20 -7.26 17.69 10.89
N SER A 21 -6.20 17.05 10.38
CA SER A 21 -5.23 16.34 11.21
C SER A 21 -4.35 17.30 12.02
N THR A 22 -4.07 18.52 11.53
CA THR A 22 -3.25 19.52 12.25
C THR A 22 -3.81 19.88 13.62
N GLY A 23 -5.08 20.27 13.71
CA GLY A 23 -5.68 20.71 14.99
C GLY A 23 -5.75 19.62 16.08
N CYS A 24 -5.90 18.35 15.69
CA CYS A 24 -5.97 17.23 16.65
C CYS A 24 -4.59 16.66 17.00
N LEU A 25 -3.64 16.66 16.06
CA LEU A 25 -2.23 16.31 16.34
C LEU A 25 -1.51 17.41 17.14
N ASP A 26 -1.93 18.67 17.02
CA ASP A 26 -1.46 19.78 17.85
C ASP A 26 -2.02 19.73 19.28
N LEU A 27 -3.24 19.20 19.47
CA LEU A 27 -3.86 19.05 20.79
C LEU A 27 -3.24 17.93 21.64
N PHE A 28 -2.64 16.93 20.99
CA PHE A 28 -2.05 15.77 21.66
C PHE A 28 -0.66 15.45 21.06
N PRO A 29 0.37 16.23 21.41
CA PRO A 29 1.75 16.01 20.94
C PRO A 29 2.37 14.67 21.39
N TYR A 30 1.65 13.87 22.18
CA TYR A 30 2.04 12.57 22.74
C TYR A 30 1.43 11.35 22.01
N LEU A 31 0.57 11.56 21.00
CA LEU A 31 0.01 10.46 20.20
C LEU A 31 1.10 9.88 19.28
N ALA A 32 1.54 8.66 19.55
CA ALA A 32 2.58 8.00 18.77
C ALA A 32 2.01 7.33 17.50
N GLY A 33 0.70 7.01 17.47
CA GLY A 33 0.03 6.44 16.30
C GLY A 33 -1.50 6.55 16.28
N TYR A 34 -2.14 6.11 15.19
CA TYR A 34 -3.60 6.05 15.04
C TYR A 34 -4.36 5.30 16.14
N PRO A 35 -3.83 4.20 16.72
CA PRO A 35 -4.44 3.54 17.87
C PRO A 35 -4.73 4.50 19.03
N ASP A 36 -3.82 5.45 19.28
CA ASP A 36 -3.95 6.39 20.38
C ASP A 36 -5.03 7.45 20.09
N VAL A 37 -5.21 7.82 18.81
CA VAL A 37 -6.33 8.67 18.36
C VAL A 37 -7.66 7.94 18.61
N GLY A 38 -7.72 6.65 18.30
CA GLY A 38 -8.87 5.80 18.60
C GLY A 38 -9.17 5.71 20.10
N GLN A 39 -8.12 5.65 20.94
CA GLN A 39 -8.27 5.68 22.39
C GLN A 39 -8.84 7.00 22.89
N ALA A 40 -8.32 8.12 22.38
CA ALA A 40 -8.77 9.44 22.78
C ALA A 40 -10.23 9.71 22.39
N ALA A 41 -10.67 9.20 21.24
CA ALA A 41 -12.03 9.43 20.75
C ALA A 41 -13.07 8.46 21.34
N PHE A 42 -12.73 7.17 21.52
CA PHE A 42 -13.69 6.11 21.84
C PHE A 42 -13.25 5.19 23.00
N GLY A 43 -12.23 5.58 23.76
CA GLY A 43 -11.70 4.80 24.88
C GLY A 43 -11.00 3.51 24.45
N GLY A 44 -10.84 2.56 25.38
CA GLY A 44 -10.07 1.34 25.15
C GLY A 44 -10.57 0.47 23.99
N LEU A 45 -11.89 0.40 23.78
CA LEU A 45 -12.49 -0.37 22.68
C LEU A 45 -12.17 0.27 21.32
N GLY A 46 -12.17 1.60 21.24
CA GLY A 46 -11.75 2.35 20.06
C GLY A 46 -10.31 2.06 19.65
N ARG A 47 -9.40 2.02 20.63
CA ARG A 47 -7.99 1.69 20.39
C ARG A 47 -7.85 0.33 19.72
N VAL A 48 -8.53 -0.70 20.24
CA VAL A 48 -8.44 -2.06 19.71
C VAL A 48 -8.99 -2.14 18.29
N LEU A 49 -10.17 -1.56 18.04
CA LEU A 49 -10.78 -1.59 16.71
C LEU A 49 -9.91 -0.87 15.66
N VAL A 50 -9.46 0.36 15.95
CA VAL A 50 -8.61 1.12 15.02
C VAL A 50 -7.29 0.39 14.76
N SER A 51 -6.68 -0.20 15.80
CA SER A 51 -5.45 -1.00 15.65
C SER A 51 -5.68 -2.21 14.75
N LEU A 52 -6.75 -2.96 14.97
CA LEU A 52 -7.09 -4.15 14.19
C LEU A 52 -7.25 -3.80 12.70
N PHE A 53 -8.05 -2.78 12.38
CA PHE A 53 -8.24 -2.35 10.99
C PHE A 53 -6.94 -1.86 10.34
N LEU A 54 -6.14 -1.07 11.08
CA LEU A 54 -4.86 -0.57 10.60
C LEU A 54 -3.88 -1.71 10.27
N TYR A 55 -3.75 -2.68 11.18
CA TYR A 55 -2.84 -3.82 11.02
C TYR A 55 -3.31 -4.79 9.95
N CYS A 56 -4.60 -5.09 9.87
CA CYS A 56 -5.17 -5.89 8.77
C CYS A 56 -4.91 -5.24 7.42
N LYS A 57 -5.07 -3.91 7.32
CA LYS A 57 -4.79 -3.15 6.10
C LYS A 57 -3.31 -3.22 5.71
N LEU A 58 -2.40 -2.97 6.66
CA LEU A 58 -0.95 -3.03 6.40
C LEU A 58 -0.51 -4.44 5.98
N TYR A 59 -1.10 -5.47 6.58
CA TYR A 59 -0.89 -6.86 6.21
C TYR A 59 -1.36 -7.16 4.79
N ALA A 60 -2.57 -6.72 4.42
CA ALA A 60 -3.09 -6.92 3.08
C ALA A 60 -2.27 -6.20 2.00
N VAL A 61 -1.80 -4.97 2.28
CA VAL A 61 -0.87 -4.23 1.41
C VAL A 61 0.45 -5.00 1.23
N ALA A 62 0.97 -5.62 2.29
CA ALA A 62 2.18 -6.44 2.19
C ALA A 62 1.96 -7.68 1.29
N VAL A 63 0.84 -8.39 1.47
CA VAL A 63 0.45 -9.52 0.59
C VAL A 63 0.36 -9.07 -0.87
N GLU A 64 -0.26 -7.92 -1.13
CA GLU A 64 -0.43 -7.38 -2.47
C GLU A 64 0.90 -7.09 -3.18
N PHE A 65 1.88 -6.52 -2.48
CA PHE A 65 3.22 -6.33 -3.03
C PHE A 65 3.87 -7.65 -3.46
N LEU A 66 3.69 -8.73 -2.70
CA LEU A 66 4.23 -10.05 -3.07
C LEU A 66 3.55 -10.62 -4.32
N ILE A 67 2.23 -10.48 -4.44
CA ILE A 67 1.49 -10.93 -5.63
C ILE A 67 1.95 -10.15 -6.86
N MET A 68 2.02 -8.83 -6.75
CA MET A 68 2.46 -7.96 -7.84
C MET A 68 3.87 -8.31 -8.32
N GLU A 69 4.80 -8.54 -7.41
CA GLU A 69 6.16 -8.98 -7.74
C GLU A 69 6.19 -10.33 -8.45
N GLY A 70 5.44 -11.31 -7.92
CA GLY A 70 5.34 -12.65 -8.50
C GLY A 70 4.84 -12.63 -9.94
N ASP A 71 3.77 -11.87 -10.20
CA ASP A 71 3.17 -11.74 -11.53
C ASP A 71 4.13 -11.06 -12.51
N ASN A 72 4.77 -9.96 -12.10
CA ASN A 72 5.69 -9.20 -12.94
C ASN A 72 6.99 -9.96 -13.24
N LEU A 73 7.57 -10.66 -12.26
CA LEU A 73 8.76 -11.49 -12.48
C LEU A 73 8.48 -12.69 -13.38
N THR A 74 7.32 -13.33 -13.23
CA THR A 74 6.90 -14.44 -14.13
C THR A 74 6.84 -13.97 -15.58
N ARG A 75 6.43 -12.73 -15.80
CA ARG A 75 6.34 -12.12 -17.12
C ARG A 75 7.69 -11.62 -17.63
N LEU A 76 8.60 -11.21 -16.76
CA LEU A 76 9.96 -10.77 -17.14
C LEU A 76 10.84 -11.97 -17.50
N PHE A 77 10.80 -13.01 -16.68
CA PHE A 77 11.53 -14.25 -16.87
C PHE A 77 10.53 -15.40 -17.03
N PRO A 78 10.08 -15.69 -18.26
CA PRO A 78 9.37 -16.93 -18.54
C PRO A 78 10.37 -18.10 -18.46
N LEU A 79 10.90 -18.36 -17.26
CA LEU A 79 11.79 -19.47 -16.96
C LEU A 79 11.00 -20.76 -17.21
N ARG A 80 11.27 -21.35 -18.38
CA ARG A 80 10.78 -22.64 -18.81
C ARG A 80 11.30 -23.69 -17.83
N SER A 81 10.47 -24.06 -16.86
CA SER A 81 10.62 -25.22 -15.96
C SER A 81 12.07 -25.51 -15.50
N LEU A 82 12.61 -24.71 -14.58
CA LEU A 82 13.63 -25.24 -13.68
C LEU A 82 12.93 -26.24 -12.77
N ASN A 83 13.01 -27.53 -13.13
CA ASN A 83 12.65 -28.65 -12.28
C ASN A 83 13.61 -28.70 -11.08
N LEU A 84 13.44 -27.77 -10.13
CA LEU A 84 13.92 -27.95 -8.77
C LEU A 84 12.95 -28.94 -8.13
N GLY A 85 13.29 -30.23 -8.24
CA GLY A 85 12.43 -31.40 -7.98
C GLY A 85 11.98 -31.59 -6.53
N ILE A 86 11.48 -30.53 -5.88
CA ILE A 86 10.97 -30.59 -4.52
C ILE A 86 9.45 -30.34 -4.47
N PHE A 87 8.85 -29.58 -5.39
CA PHE A 87 7.38 -29.50 -5.54
C PHE A 87 7.01 -29.01 -6.96
N GLU A 88 5.98 -29.57 -7.62
CA GLU A 88 5.37 -29.04 -8.84
C GLU A 88 4.62 -27.72 -8.56
N LEU A 89 5.35 -26.68 -8.16
CA LEU A 89 4.81 -25.34 -7.95
C LEU A 89 4.70 -24.61 -9.29
N SER A 90 3.58 -23.94 -9.56
CA SER A 90 3.44 -23.02 -10.70
C SER A 90 4.57 -21.97 -10.69
N SER A 91 5.01 -21.51 -11.87
CA SER A 91 6.06 -20.51 -12.02
C SER A 91 5.80 -19.25 -11.19
N GLU A 92 4.54 -18.79 -11.13
CA GLU A 92 4.10 -17.64 -10.36
C GLU A 92 4.40 -17.79 -8.86
N LYS A 93 4.07 -18.96 -8.30
CA LYS A 93 4.29 -19.28 -6.89
C LYS A 93 5.77 -19.27 -6.52
N ARG A 94 6.65 -19.71 -7.44
CA ARG A 94 8.10 -19.67 -7.21
C ARG A 94 8.64 -18.24 -7.18
N PHE A 95 8.14 -17.36 -8.06
CA PHE A 95 8.56 -15.97 -8.06
C PHE A 95 8.05 -15.20 -6.85
N VAL A 96 6.85 -15.49 -6.33
CA VAL A 96 6.37 -14.95 -5.04
C VAL A 96 7.33 -15.30 -3.90
N ILE A 97 7.74 -16.57 -3.80
CA ILE A 97 8.69 -17.03 -2.77
C ILE A 97 10.06 -16.35 -2.94
N PHE A 98 10.54 -16.25 -4.19
CA PHE A 98 11.80 -15.58 -4.50
C PHE A 98 11.79 -14.09 -4.13
N SER A 99 10.73 -13.37 -4.49
CA SER A 99 10.57 -11.95 -4.11
C SER A 99 10.51 -11.77 -2.61
N ALA A 100 9.79 -12.64 -1.89
CA ALA A 100 9.77 -12.60 -0.43
C ALA A 100 11.16 -12.79 0.17
N ALA A 101 11.98 -13.70 -0.39
CA ALA A 101 13.35 -13.92 0.06
C ALA A 101 14.25 -12.68 -0.17
N ILE A 102 14.08 -11.96 -1.27
CA ILE A 102 14.81 -10.71 -1.55
C ILE A 102 14.32 -9.55 -0.67
N MET A 103 13.02 -9.48 -0.40
CA MET A 103 12.42 -8.46 0.47
C MET A 103 12.69 -8.70 1.95
N LEU A 104 12.91 -9.95 2.38
CA LEU A 104 13.09 -10.30 3.78
C LEU A 104 14.23 -9.51 4.47
N PRO A 105 15.44 -9.37 3.88
CA PRO A 105 16.49 -8.50 4.43
C PRO A 105 16.05 -7.06 4.64
N THR A 106 15.19 -6.52 3.75
CA THR A 106 14.70 -5.13 3.88
C THR A 106 13.81 -4.95 5.11
N VAL A 107 13.10 -6.00 5.53
CA VAL A 107 12.28 -5.99 6.75
C VAL A 107 13.13 -6.02 8.01
N TRP A 108 14.34 -6.60 7.96
CA TRP A 108 15.27 -6.60 9.10
C TRP A 108 15.96 -5.25 9.29
N LEU A 109 16.02 -4.41 8.25
CA LEU A 109 16.57 -3.06 8.36
C LEU A 109 15.66 -2.20 9.25
N ARG A 110 16.21 -1.76 10.39
CA ARG A 110 15.52 -0.88 11.35
C ARG A 110 15.75 0.61 11.07
N ASP A 111 16.66 0.95 10.16
CA ASP A 111 16.97 2.34 9.82
C ASP A 111 16.07 2.86 8.70
N LEU A 112 15.08 3.67 9.08
CA LEU A 112 14.11 4.30 8.17
C LEU A 112 14.75 5.38 7.27
N SER A 113 15.96 5.84 7.60
CA SER A 113 16.65 6.90 6.86
C SER A 113 17.06 6.41 5.46
N LEU A 114 17.60 5.19 5.36
CA LEU A 114 17.95 4.57 4.09
C LEU A 114 16.70 4.34 3.21
N LEU A 115 15.60 3.94 3.85
CA LEU A 115 14.31 3.72 3.20
C LEU A 115 13.75 5.00 2.58
N SER A 116 14.00 6.17 3.18
CA SER A 116 13.55 7.46 2.63
C SER A 116 14.22 7.81 1.29
N TYR A 117 15.53 7.57 1.15
CA TYR A 117 16.26 7.78 -0.11
C TYR A 117 15.78 6.81 -1.21
N ILE A 118 15.55 5.54 -0.84
CA ILE A 118 15.03 4.53 -1.77
C ILE A 118 13.58 4.90 -2.18
N SER A 119 12.77 5.45 -1.28
CA SER A 119 11.42 5.90 -1.58
C SER A 119 11.39 7.09 -2.55
N ALA A 120 12.37 8.00 -2.50
CA ALA A 120 12.51 9.05 -3.51
C ALA A 120 12.80 8.46 -4.90
N GLY A 121 13.63 7.41 -4.98
CA GLY A 121 13.83 6.63 -6.20
C GLY A 121 12.54 5.95 -6.69
N GLY A 122 11.67 5.52 -5.78
CA GLY A 122 10.35 4.97 -6.10
C GLY A 122 9.44 5.95 -6.87
N LEU A 123 9.53 7.26 -6.60
CA LEU A 123 8.78 8.26 -7.38
C LEU A 123 9.28 8.34 -8.82
N LEU A 124 10.61 8.33 -9.02
CA LEU A 124 11.20 8.27 -10.36
C LEU A 124 10.81 6.99 -11.09
N ALA A 125 10.75 5.86 -10.38
CA ALA A 125 10.28 4.60 -10.94
C ALA A 125 8.80 4.68 -11.38
N CYS A 126 7.91 5.29 -10.57
CA CYS A 126 6.52 5.53 -10.96
C CYS A 126 6.42 6.37 -12.24
N VAL A 127 7.21 7.45 -12.35
CA VAL A 127 7.26 8.29 -13.55
C VAL A 127 7.78 7.48 -14.75
N ALA A 128 8.82 6.67 -14.55
CA ALA A 128 9.37 5.81 -15.59
C ALA A 128 8.34 4.79 -16.11
N VAL A 129 7.49 4.22 -15.24
CA VAL A 129 6.38 3.35 -15.64
C VAL A 129 5.40 4.09 -16.54
N ILE A 130 4.97 5.30 -16.14
CA ILE A 130 4.04 6.11 -16.93
C ILE A 130 4.63 6.42 -18.31
N VAL A 131 5.89 6.85 -18.36
CA VAL A 131 6.58 7.14 -19.62
C VAL A 131 6.69 5.88 -20.48
N ALA A 132 7.06 4.73 -19.89
CA ALA A 132 7.18 3.47 -20.61
C ALA A 132 5.84 3.01 -21.19
N VAL A 133 4.75 3.14 -20.43
CA VAL A 133 3.40 2.81 -20.89
C VAL A 133 2.92 3.79 -21.96
N ALA A 134 3.17 5.09 -21.81
CA ALA A 134 2.85 6.08 -22.83
C ALA A 134 3.58 5.79 -24.16
N CYS A 135 4.88 5.47 -24.09
CA CYS A 135 5.66 5.06 -25.25
C CYS A 135 5.14 3.76 -25.89
N ALA A 136 4.76 2.77 -25.08
CA ALA A 136 4.15 1.54 -25.59
C ALA A 136 2.81 1.84 -26.29
N GLY A 137 2.00 2.76 -25.75
CA GLY A 137 0.77 3.23 -26.36
C GLY A 137 1.00 3.92 -27.70
N THR A 138 2.00 4.81 -27.81
CA THR A 138 2.27 5.54 -29.05
C THR A 138 2.92 4.68 -30.13
N PHE A 139 3.86 3.80 -29.77
CA PHE A 139 4.74 3.13 -30.74
C PHE A 139 4.41 1.65 -30.98
N GLU A 140 3.61 1.01 -30.13
CA GLU A 140 3.41 -0.44 -30.19
C GLU A 140 1.93 -0.84 -30.25
N VAL A 141 1.11 -0.38 -29.30
CA VAL A 141 -0.28 -0.83 -29.13
C VAL A 141 -1.26 0.08 -29.87
N GLY A 142 -1.00 1.39 -29.91
CA GLY A 142 -1.95 2.40 -30.37
C GLY A 142 -3.00 2.77 -29.32
N PHE A 143 -3.67 3.91 -29.52
CA PHE A 143 -4.76 4.42 -28.66
C PHE A 143 -6.13 4.32 -29.35
N SER A 144 -6.38 3.21 -30.05
CA SER A 144 -7.60 3.04 -30.86
C SER A 144 -8.65 2.15 -30.21
N ASN A 145 -8.41 1.65 -29.00
CA ASN A 145 -9.34 0.76 -28.32
C ASN A 145 -10.47 1.56 -27.68
N HIS A 146 -11.70 1.22 -28.04
CA HIS A 146 -12.92 1.81 -27.48
C HIS A 146 -13.52 0.85 -26.46
N GLY A 147 -13.12 0.99 -25.20
CA GLY A 147 -13.75 0.30 -24.07
C GLY A 147 -15.08 0.92 -23.67
N ARG A 148 -15.87 0.22 -22.85
CA ARG A 148 -17.14 0.75 -22.35
C ARG A 148 -16.87 1.84 -21.30
N LEU A 149 -17.28 3.09 -21.58
CA LEU A 149 -17.04 4.24 -20.69
C LEU A 149 -17.60 4.06 -19.27
N VAL A 150 -18.73 3.37 -19.12
CA VAL A 150 -19.33 3.08 -17.81
C VAL A 150 -19.77 1.62 -17.77
N ASN A 151 -19.21 0.87 -16.82
CA ASN A 151 -19.65 -0.48 -16.49
C ASN A 151 -20.15 -0.53 -15.04
N PHE A 152 -21.48 -0.62 -14.88
CA PHE A 152 -22.11 -0.67 -13.56
C PHE A 152 -21.75 -1.94 -12.78
N HIS A 153 -21.42 -3.05 -13.45
CA HIS A 153 -21.08 -4.31 -12.78
C HIS A 153 -19.72 -4.24 -12.08
N GLY A 154 -18.76 -3.50 -12.66
CA GLY A 154 -17.42 -3.29 -12.10
C GLY A 154 -17.32 -2.12 -11.13
N LEU A 155 -18.39 -1.33 -10.96
CA LEU A 155 -18.38 -0.08 -10.20
C LEU A 155 -17.95 -0.28 -8.73
N PRO A 156 -18.43 -1.29 -7.98
CA PRO A 156 -17.99 -1.51 -6.60
C PRO A 156 -16.49 -1.80 -6.48
N ILE A 157 -15.94 -2.59 -7.42
CA ILE A 157 -14.51 -2.92 -7.47
C ILE A 157 -13.71 -1.67 -7.80
N ALA A 158 -14.15 -0.88 -8.79
CA ALA A 158 -13.50 0.37 -9.18
C ALA A 158 -13.48 1.40 -8.03
N VAL A 159 -14.59 1.56 -7.30
CA VAL A 159 -14.67 2.42 -6.10
C VAL A 159 -13.72 1.93 -5.02
N GLY A 160 -13.63 0.61 -4.81
CA GLY A 160 -12.66 0.00 -3.89
C GLY A 160 -11.22 0.32 -4.27
N ILE A 161 -10.83 0.09 -5.53
CA ILE A 161 -9.47 0.38 -6.02
C ILE A 161 -9.17 1.89 -5.93
N TYR A 162 -10.13 2.76 -6.26
CA TYR A 162 -9.98 4.19 -6.08
C TYR A 162 -9.74 4.55 -4.60
N GLY A 163 -10.52 3.99 -3.68
CA GLY A 163 -10.31 4.15 -2.24
C GLY A 163 -8.92 3.68 -1.79
N PHE A 164 -8.43 2.59 -2.38
CA PHE A 164 -7.08 2.07 -2.15
C PHE A 164 -5.98 3.04 -2.60
N CYS A 165 -6.12 3.70 -3.77
CA CYS A 165 -5.12 4.67 -4.24
C CYS A 165 -4.92 5.85 -3.28
N PHE A 166 -5.96 6.23 -2.54
CA PHE A 166 -5.95 7.35 -1.59
C PHE A 166 -5.85 6.91 -0.13
N CYS A 167 -5.51 5.63 0.09
CA CYS A 167 -5.41 4.93 1.37
C CYS A 167 -4.12 5.28 2.16
N GLY A 168 -3.62 6.51 2.07
CA GLY A 168 -2.38 6.94 2.71
C GLY A 168 -2.49 7.26 4.20
N GLN A 169 -3.69 7.21 4.76
CA GLN A 169 -3.99 7.71 6.11
C GLN A 169 -3.03 7.15 7.15
N ALA A 170 -2.79 5.83 7.16
CA ALA A 170 -1.96 5.10 8.11
C ALA A 170 -0.58 5.72 8.40
N VAL A 171 0.03 6.41 7.43
CA VAL A 171 1.38 6.98 7.55
C VAL A 171 1.40 8.45 7.96
N PHE A 172 0.25 9.13 8.00
CA PHE A 172 0.15 10.57 8.26
C PHE A 172 0.71 11.00 9.63
N PRO A 173 0.48 10.31 10.76
CA PRO A 173 1.07 10.65 12.05
C PRO A 173 2.60 10.57 12.02
N ASN A 174 3.15 9.53 11.37
CA ASN A 174 4.60 9.37 11.24
C ASN A 174 5.21 10.52 10.41
N ILE A 175 4.56 10.91 9.31
CA ILE A 175 4.97 12.06 8.50
C ILE A 175 4.90 13.35 9.34
N TYR A 176 3.80 13.57 10.06
CA TYR A 176 3.63 14.74 10.92
C TYR A 176 4.71 14.86 12.00
N ALA A 177 4.99 13.76 12.68
CA ALA A 177 6.02 13.69 13.72
C ALA A 177 7.42 13.93 13.16
N SER A 178 7.69 13.50 11.93
CA SER A 178 8.98 13.68 11.24
C SER A 178 9.18 15.09 10.66
N MET A 179 8.11 15.87 10.46
CA MET A 179 8.21 17.21 9.88
C MET A 179 8.84 18.23 10.85
N ARG A 180 9.93 18.87 10.40
CA ARG A 180 10.55 19.99 11.12
C ARG A 180 9.60 21.16 11.34
N ASN A 181 8.72 21.44 10.37
CA ASN A 181 7.71 22.50 10.46
C ASN A 181 6.30 21.94 10.24
N LYS A 182 5.64 21.60 11.33
CA LYS A 182 4.29 21.02 11.39
C LYS A 182 3.19 21.91 10.79
N SER A 183 3.35 23.24 10.82
CA SER A 183 2.38 24.19 10.24
C SER A 183 2.16 24.00 8.73
N ARG A 184 3.13 23.39 8.03
CA ARG A 184 3.05 23.12 6.58
C ARG A 184 2.42 21.77 6.24
N PHE A 185 2.03 20.97 7.23
CA PHE A 185 1.53 19.61 7.01
C PHE A 185 0.35 19.55 6.04
N SER A 186 -0.63 20.44 6.20
CA SER A 186 -1.80 20.50 5.31
C SER A 186 -1.40 20.79 3.85
N HIS A 187 -0.46 21.70 3.62
CA HIS A 187 0.04 22.01 2.27
C HIS A 187 0.77 20.81 1.65
N VAL A 188 1.57 20.09 2.44
CA VAL A 188 2.27 18.88 2.01
C VAL A 188 1.25 17.78 1.64
N LEU A 189 0.23 17.57 2.47
CA LEU A 189 -0.82 16.59 2.19
C LEU A 189 -1.55 16.91 0.88
N VAL A 190 -2.00 18.16 0.68
CA VAL A 190 -2.68 18.56 -0.56
C VAL A 190 -1.79 18.33 -1.77
N ALA A 191 -0.52 18.72 -1.70
CA ALA A 191 0.43 18.48 -2.79
C ALA A 191 0.63 16.97 -3.08
N CYS A 192 0.80 16.15 -2.03
CA CYS A 192 0.91 14.70 -2.18
C CYS A 192 -0.34 14.08 -2.82
N PHE A 193 -1.54 14.46 -2.37
CA PHE A 193 -2.79 13.96 -2.93
C PHE A 193 -2.98 14.36 -4.40
N LEU A 194 -2.65 15.60 -4.77
CA LEU A 194 -2.70 16.06 -6.15
C LEU A 194 -1.72 15.29 -7.04
N ILE A 195 -0.47 15.10 -6.58
CA ILE A 195 0.53 14.34 -7.33
C ILE A 195 0.07 12.88 -7.49
N CYS A 196 -0.42 12.23 -6.43
CA CYS A 196 -0.96 10.88 -6.50
C CYS A 196 -2.14 10.80 -7.49
N ALA A 197 -3.08 11.74 -7.43
CA ALA A 197 -4.21 11.78 -8.35
C ALA A 197 -3.78 11.93 -9.81
N LEU A 198 -2.79 12.77 -10.10
CA LEU A 198 -2.24 12.95 -11.44
C LEU A 198 -1.52 11.68 -11.92
N LEU A 199 -0.68 11.05 -11.09
CA LEU A 199 0.05 9.84 -11.46
C LEU A 199 -0.92 8.66 -11.69
N CYS A 200 -1.82 8.41 -10.74
CA CYS A 200 -2.84 7.35 -10.86
C CYS A 200 -3.82 7.62 -12.01
N GLY A 201 -4.25 8.87 -12.19
CA GLY A 201 -5.12 9.26 -13.28
C GLY A 201 -4.46 9.08 -14.65
N SER A 202 -3.18 9.46 -14.78
CA SER A 202 -2.44 9.31 -16.05
C SER A 202 -2.31 7.85 -16.48
N ILE A 203 -1.94 6.95 -15.55
CA ILE A 203 -1.81 5.52 -15.88
C ILE A 203 -3.18 4.88 -16.15
N ALA A 204 -4.24 5.30 -15.45
CA ALA A 204 -5.59 4.83 -15.69
C ALA A 204 -6.12 5.25 -17.08
N VAL A 205 -5.92 6.52 -17.45
CA VAL A 205 -6.31 7.02 -18.78
C VAL A 205 -5.52 6.31 -19.89
N LEU A 206 -4.20 6.20 -19.75
CA LEU A 206 -3.37 5.50 -20.73
C LEU A 206 -3.77 4.02 -20.86
N GLY A 207 -3.94 3.32 -19.74
CA GLY A 207 -4.35 1.91 -19.73
C GLY A 207 -5.71 1.70 -20.38
N PHE A 208 -6.69 2.56 -20.09
CA PHE A 208 -8.02 2.49 -20.71
C PHE A 208 -7.98 2.76 -22.21
N LEU A 209 -7.24 3.78 -22.67
CA LEU A 209 -7.11 4.10 -24.10
C LEU A 209 -6.35 3.02 -24.88
N MET A 210 -5.42 2.31 -24.23
CA MET A 210 -4.63 1.25 -24.86
C MET A 210 -5.35 -0.09 -24.88
N PHE A 211 -6.04 -0.48 -23.81
CA PHE A 211 -6.55 -1.85 -23.63
C PHE A 211 -8.08 -1.94 -23.48
N GLY A 212 -8.78 -0.84 -23.16
CA GLY A 212 -10.22 -0.83 -23.00
C GLY A 212 -10.73 -1.89 -22.02
N ASP A 213 -11.66 -2.73 -22.47
CA ASP A 213 -12.28 -3.79 -21.68
C ASP A 213 -11.36 -5.00 -21.47
N ASP A 214 -10.29 -5.16 -22.27
CA ASP A 214 -9.30 -6.23 -22.15
C ASP A 214 -8.20 -5.92 -21.12
N SER A 215 -8.38 -4.87 -20.30
CA SER A 215 -7.40 -4.49 -19.29
C SER A 215 -7.33 -5.49 -18.15
N GLU A 216 -6.22 -6.22 -18.06
CA GLU A 216 -5.80 -6.93 -16.84
C GLU A 216 -5.67 -6.01 -15.61
N SER A 217 -5.69 -6.61 -14.42
CA SER A 217 -5.59 -5.91 -13.13
C SER A 217 -4.29 -5.12 -12.92
N GLN A 218 -3.26 -5.42 -13.71
CA GLN A 218 -1.99 -4.71 -13.74
C GLN A 218 -1.64 -4.37 -15.19
N VAL A 219 -1.40 -3.08 -15.46
CA VAL A 219 -1.12 -2.58 -16.82
C VAL A 219 0.12 -3.23 -17.44
N THR A 220 1.10 -3.61 -16.62
CA THR A 220 2.34 -4.26 -17.05
C THR A 220 2.10 -5.65 -17.66
N LEU A 221 1.02 -6.33 -17.27
CA LEU A 221 0.67 -7.66 -17.77
C LEU A 221 0.12 -7.62 -19.21
N ASN A 222 -0.48 -6.50 -19.58
CA ASN A 222 -1.04 -6.24 -20.93
C ASN A 222 0.02 -5.81 -21.95
N LEU A 223 1.19 -5.36 -21.51
CA LEU A 223 2.24 -4.88 -22.42
C LEU A 223 2.80 -6.01 -23.31
N THR A 224 3.01 -5.71 -24.58
CA THR A 224 3.42 -6.66 -25.61
C THR A 224 4.77 -7.31 -25.30
N ARG A 225 4.87 -8.63 -25.51
CA ARG A 225 6.10 -9.40 -25.23
C ARG A 225 7.25 -8.99 -26.15
N GLY A 226 8.48 -9.03 -25.62
CA GLY A 226 9.71 -8.84 -26.40
C GLY A 226 10.12 -7.39 -26.68
N ARG A 227 9.43 -6.41 -26.09
CA ARG A 227 9.69 -4.98 -26.30
C ARG A 227 10.44 -4.37 -25.12
N LEU A 228 11.30 -3.38 -25.41
CA LEU A 228 12.11 -2.69 -24.40
C LEU A 228 11.23 -1.89 -23.43
N THR A 229 10.18 -1.24 -23.93
CA THR A 229 9.18 -0.48 -23.16
C THR A 229 8.57 -1.32 -22.04
N ARG A 230 8.16 -2.56 -22.36
CA ARG A 230 7.67 -3.55 -21.38
C ARG A 230 8.72 -3.86 -20.32
N ASN A 231 9.95 -4.18 -20.71
CA ASN A 231 10.98 -4.56 -19.75
C ASN A 231 11.30 -3.41 -18.79
N ILE A 232 11.36 -2.18 -19.30
CA ILE A 232 11.54 -0.98 -18.49
C ILE A 232 10.37 -0.80 -17.52
N ALA A 233 9.12 -0.92 -18.00
CA ALA A 233 7.92 -0.79 -17.17
C ALA A 233 7.88 -1.85 -16.05
N ILE A 234 8.19 -3.11 -16.38
CA ILE A 234 8.22 -4.21 -15.42
C ILE A 234 9.34 -3.99 -14.39
N VAL A 235 10.57 -3.71 -14.82
CA VAL A 235 11.69 -3.48 -13.90
C VAL A 235 11.42 -2.28 -12.97
N ALA A 236 10.91 -1.17 -13.51
CA ALA A 236 10.55 -0.01 -12.70
C ALA A 236 9.41 -0.34 -11.70
N THR A 237 8.45 -1.17 -12.09
CA THR A 237 7.38 -1.64 -11.21
C THR A 237 7.92 -2.54 -10.10
N LEU A 238 8.92 -3.39 -10.37
CA LEU A 238 9.54 -4.29 -9.40
C LEU A 238 10.43 -3.55 -8.38
N VAL A 239 11.03 -2.42 -8.72
CA VAL A 239 11.90 -1.69 -7.77
C VAL A 239 11.09 -0.99 -6.65
N ASN A 240 9.86 -0.58 -6.94
CA ASN A 240 9.06 0.28 -6.07
C ASN A 240 8.55 -0.40 -4.76
N PRO A 241 8.16 -1.68 -4.75
CA PRO A 241 7.64 -2.37 -3.57
C PRO A 241 8.68 -2.65 -2.49
N PHE A 242 9.96 -2.83 -2.83
CA PHE A 242 11.01 -3.18 -1.84
C PHE A 242 11.01 -2.28 -0.59
N PRO A 243 11.14 -0.95 -0.69
CA PRO A 243 11.07 -0.08 0.48
C PRO A 243 9.68 -0.05 1.11
N LYS A 244 8.62 -0.13 0.30
CA LYS A 244 7.23 -0.02 0.77
C LYS A 244 6.81 -1.24 1.58
N TYR A 245 7.30 -2.42 1.23
CA TYR A 245 7.05 -3.67 1.94
C TYR A 245 7.62 -3.61 3.36
N ALA A 246 8.88 -3.16 3.49
CA ALA A 246 9.49 -2.94 4.81
C ALA A 246 8.72 -1.92 5.65
N LEU A 247 8.26 -0.82 5.04
CA LEU A 247 7.45 0.20 5.70
C LEU A 247 6.06 -0.29 6.12
N ALA A 248 5.45 -1.21 5.36
CA ALA A 248 4.17 -1.82 5.70
C ALA A 248 4.29 -2.83 6.86
N VAL A 249 5.34 -3.66 6.85
CA VAL A 249 5.56 -4.69 7.87
C VAL A 249 6.09 -4.11 9.18
N THR A 250 6.85 -3.02 9.15
CA THR A 250 7.45 -2.40 10.35
C THR A 250 6.46 -2.06 11.48
N PRO A 251 5.36 -1.32 11.23
CA PRO A 251 4.36 -1.03 12.27
C PRO A 251 3.64 -2.28 12.77
N LEU A 252 3.39 -3.26 11.89
CA LEU A 252 2.80 -4.55 12.29
C LEU A 252 3.73 -5.34 13.22
N ALA A 253 5.02 -5.38 12.88
CA ALA A 253 6.04 -6.02 13.71
C ALA A 253 6.20 -5.30 15.05
N ALA A 254 6.25 -3.96 15.06
CA ALA A 254 6.35 -3.18 16.29
C ALA A 254 5.17 -3.45 17.24
N ALA A 255 3.95 -3.53 16.71
CA ALA A 255 2.77 -3.84 17.50
C ALA A 255 2.82 -5.24 18.15
N LEU A 256 3.38 -6.23 17.45
CA LEU A 256 3.57 -7.58 18.00
C LEU A 256 4.77 -7.65 18.95
N GLU A 257 5.83 -6.89 18.69
CA GLU A 257 7.00 -6.75 19.57
C GLU A 257 6.61 -6.10 20.91
N GLU A 258 5.66 -5.16 20.94
CA GLU A 258 5.13 -4.55 22.18
C GLU A 258 4.36 -5.53 23.08
N LEU A 259 3.85 -6.64 22.54
CA LEU A 259 3.19 -7.68 23.33
C LEU A 259 4.20 -8.58 24.07
N LEU A 260 5.49 -8.47 23.75
CA LEU A 260 6.54 -9.24 24.42
C LEU A 260 6.84 -8.65 25.81
N PRO A 261 7.14 -9.49 26.82
CA PRO A 261 7.53 -9.02 28.14
C PRO A 261 8.79 -8.14 28.09
N THR A 262 8.74 -6.98 28.74
CA THR A 262 9.84 -6.00 28.83
C THR A 262 11.10 -6.53 29.55
N GLU A 263 11.00 -7.68 30.22
CA GLU A 263 12.08 -8.35 30.96
C GLU A 263 13.16 -8.99 30.06
N LEU A 264 12.93 -9.09 28.74
CA LEU A 264 13.88 -9.69 27.80
C LEU A 264 15.03 -8.72 27.43
N LYS A 265 16.18 -8.86 28.08
CA LYS A 265 17.42 -8.12 27.78
C LYS A 265 17.81 -8.16 26.29
N SER A 266 18.36 -7.03 25.84
CA SER A 266 18.60 -6.55 24.47
C SER A 266 18.94 -7.55 23.33
N ARG A 267 19.74 -8.60 23.55
CA ARG A 267 20.04 -9.58 22.49
C ARG A 267 18.88 -10.51 22.18
N ILE A 268 18.14 -10.93 23.22
CA ILE A 268 16.99 -11.81 23.07
C ILE A 268 15.88 -11.01 22.37
N PHE A 269 15.67 -9.75 22.76
CA PHE A 269 14.71 -8.85 22.09
C PHE A 269 14.98 -8.67 20.58
N LEU A 270 16.24 -8.52 20.17
CA LEU A 270 16.61 -8.44 18.74
C LEU A 270 16.27 -9.74 17.98
N MET A 271 16.62 -10.90 18.55
CA MET A 271 16.31 -12.21 17.95
C MET A 271 14.81 -12.43 17.83
N TRP A 272 14.04 -12.14 18.88
CA TRP A 272 12.58 -12.26 18.86
C TRP A 272 11.93 -11.29 17.87
N GLY A 273 12.41 -10.04 17.79
CA GLY A 273 11.94 -9.08 16.79
C GLY A 273 12.21 -9.56 15.35
N THR A 274 13.40 -10.13 15.09
CA THR A 274 13.68 -10.73 13.78
C THR A 274 12.77 -11.93 13.49
N LEU A 275 12.46 -12.76 14.49
CA LEU A 275 11.60 -13.93 14.36
C LEU A 275 10.14 -13.55 14.10
N ILE A 276 9.63 -12.52 14.79
CA ILE A 276 8.29 -11.97 14.52
C ILE A 276 8.22 -11.47 13.08
N ARG A 277 9.22 -10.69 12.65
CA ARG A 277 9.28 -10.16 11.28
C ARG A 277 9.34 -11.26 10.23
N THR A 278 10.15 -12.31 10.43
CA THR A 278 10.18 -13.45 9.50
C THR A 278 8.86 -14.20 9.49
N LEU A 279 8.21 -14.42 10.64
CA LEU A 279 6.90 -15.07 10.71
C LEU A 279 5.81 -14.26 9.98
N ILE A 280 5.81 -12.93 10.10
CA ILE A 280 4.92 -12.07 9.33
C ILE A 280 5.14 -12.30 7.83
N VAL A 281 6.39 -12.23 7.36
CA VAL A 281 6.69 -12.45 5.92
C VAL A 281 6.30 -13.86 5.46
N LEU A 282 6.51 -14.89 6.29
CA LEU A 282 6.05 -16.24 5.96
C LEU A 282 4.53 -16.31 5.84
N SER A 283 3.80 -15.67 6.75
CA SER A 283 2.34 -15.64 6.70
C SER A 283 1.82 -14.87 5.47
N THR A 284 2.44 -13.75 5.09
CA THR A 284 2.04 -13.00 3.88
C THR A 284 2.30 -13.80 2.61
N VAL A 285 3.40 -14.56 2.55
CA VAL A 285 3.68 -15.50 1.45
C VAL A 285 2.58 -16.55 1.35
N ILE A 286 2.19 -17.18 2.47
CA ILE A 286 1.12 -18.20 2.46
C ILE A 286 -0.17 -17.61 1.89
N ILE A 287 -0.57 -16.42 2.34
CA ILE A 287 -1.80 -15.77 1.84
C ILE A 287 -1.67 -15.41 0.36
N ALA A 288 -0.52 -14.88 -0.08
CA ALA A 288 -0.27 -14.57 -1.49
C ALA A 288 -0.37 -15.81 -2.39
N LEU A 289 0.04 -16.98 -1.89
CA LEU A 289 -0.04 -18.26 -2.61
C LEU A 289 -1.45 -18.84 -2.68
N VAL A 290 -2.30 -18.54 -1.69
CA VAL A 290 -3.70 -19.04 -1.61
C VAL A 290 -4.67 -18.11 -2.33
N LEU A 291 -4.46 -16.80 -2.25
CA LEU A 291 -5.35 -15.77 -2.79
C LEU A 291 -4.60 -14.82 -3.76
N PRO A 292 -4.20 -15.27 -4.96
CA PRO A 292 -3.43 -14.47 -5.92
C PRO A 292 -4.28 -13.44 -6.68
N PHE A 293 -5.31 -12.86 -6.04
CA PHE A 293 -6.28 -11.98 -6.67
C PHE A 293 -5.96 -10.51 -6.40
N PHE A 294 -4.98 -9.95 -7.11
CA PHE A 294 -4.47 -8.59 -6.91
C PHE A 294 -5.58 -7.51 -6.89
N GLY A 295 -6.40 -7.43 -7.95
CA GLY A 295 -7.44 -6.39 -8.05
C GLY A 295 -8.55 -6.50 -6.98
N TYR A 296 -8.94 -7.71 -6.61
CA TYR A 296 -9.95 -7.94 -5.57
C TYR A 296 -9.42 -7.61 -4.17
N LEU A 297 -8.15 -7.92 -3.88
CA LEU A 297 -7.49 -7.54 -2.63
C LEU A 297 -7.38 -6.02 -2.50
N MET A 298 -6.96 -5.31 -3.54
CA MET A 298 -6.96 -3.84 -3.55
C MET A 298 -8.36 -3.28 -3.27
N ALA A 299 -9.38 -3.80 -3.99
CA ALA A 299 -10.75 -3.34 -3.81
C ALA A 299 -11.27 -3.59 -2.39
N LEU A 300 -10.96 -4.75 -1.80
CA LEU A 300 -11.32 -5.10 -0.43
C LEU A 300 -10.65 -4.15 0.58
N VAL A 301 -9.35 -3.91 0.43
CA VAL A 301 -8.61 -3.00 1.32
C VAL A 301 -9.16 -1.58 1.21
N GLY A 302 -9.42 -1.08 0.00
CA GLY A 302 -10.02 0.25 -0.19
C GLY A 302 -11.46 0.34 0.32
N ALA A 303 -12.27 -0.71 0.18
CA ALA A 303 -13.62 -0.76 0.71
C ALA A 303 -13.62 -0.76 2.26
N SER A 304 -12.66 -1.41 2.90
CA SER A 304 -12.52 -1.42 4.36
C SER A 304 -12.33 -0.01 4.97
N LEU A 305 -11.75 0.93 4.21
CA LEU A 305 -11.65 2.34 4.60
C LEU A 305 -13.01 3.01 4.68
N SER A 306 -13.86 2.75 3.68
CA SER A 306 -15.20 3.31 3.61
C SER A 306 -16.06 2.80 4.78
N ILE A 307 -15.88 1.53 5.15
CA ILE A 307 -16.54 0.93 6.32
C ILE A 307 -16.03 1.56 7.61
N THR A 308 -14.73 1.79 7.76
CA THR A 308 -14.16 2.43 8.96
C THR A 308 -14.70 3.86 9.11
N VAL A 309 -14.76 4.64 8.02
CA VAL A 309 -15.35 5.99 8.01
C VAL A 309 -16.85 5.94 8.35
N GLY A 310 -17.60 5.01 7.76
CA GLY A 310 -19.04 4.85 8.00
C GLY A 310 -19.36 4.46 9.43
N ILE A 311 -18.64 3.49 10.00
CA ILE A 311 -18.80 3.06 11.41
C ILE A 311 -18.46 4.22 12.33
N THR A 312 -17.36 4.94 12.06
CA THR A 312 -16.96 6.03 12.94
C THR A 312 -17.97 7.17 12.92
N ASN A 313 -18.55 7.49 11.75
CA ASN A 313 -19.65 8.46 11.66
C ASN A 313 -20.90 8.00 12.42
N HIS A 314 -21.32 6.74 12.28
CA HIS A 314 -22.52 6.22 12.96
C HIS A 314 -22.34 6.15 14.49
N MET A 315 -21.14 5.86 14.99
CA MET A 315 -20.86 5.79 16.42
C MET A 315 -20.80 7.16 17.11
N LEU A 316 -20.68 8.25 16.34
CA LEU A 316 -20.71 9.61 16.85
C LEU A 316 -22.15 10.17 16.95
N GLU A 317 -23.15 9.48 16.35
CA GLU A 317 -24.56 9.96 16.23
C GLU A 317 -25.36 9.49 17.46
N ARG A 318 -24.70 8.72 18.34
CA ARG A 318 -25.18 8.28 19.65
C ARG A 318 -24.46 9.04 20.74
#